data_AF-A0A7Y3CI43-F1
#
_entry.id   AF-A0A7Y3CI43-F1
#
_cell.length_a   1.000
_cell.length_b   1.000
_cell.length_c   1.000
_cell.angle_alpha   90.00
_cell.angle_beta   90.00
_cell.angle_gamma   90.00
#
_symmetry.space_group_name_H-M   'P 1'
#
loop_
_entity.id
_entity.type
_entity.pdbx_description
1 polymer ?
#
loop_
_entity_poly.entity_id
_entity_poly.type
_entity_poly.pdbx_seq_one_letter_code
_entity_poly.pdbx_strand_id
1 'polypeptide(L)' 'MKKALLLLVIAGAFIFSALNYHFILMDKNFKILKKVNLTFSHTFVDARGAKKFKLFLNPSLIKAGIKNVL' A
#
# COMPACT_ATOMS: atom_id res chain seq x y z
N MET A 1 19.72 -25.06 5.39
CA MET A 1 19.17 -24.83 4.04
C MET A 1 17.65 -24.64 4.02
N LYS A 2 16.84 -25.56 4.58
CA LYS A 2 15.36 -25.44 4.59
C LYS A 2 14.84 -24.15 5.26
N LYS A 3 15.44 -23.75 6.39
CA LYS A 3 15.07 -22.51 7.13
C LYS A 3 15.39 -21.23 6.33
N ALA A 4 16.51 -21.23 5.61
CA ALA A 4 16.90 -20.09 4.78
C ALA A 4 15.96 -19.92 3.58
N LEU A 5 15.56 -21.03 2.95
CA LEU A 5 14.56 -21.02 1.88
C LEU A 5 13.21 -20.50 2.37
N LEU A 6 12.77 -20.93 3.57
CA LEU A 6 11.53 -20.44 4.18
C LEU A 6 11.56 -18.92 4.39
N LEU A 7 12.67 -18.38 4.93
CA LEU A 7 12.85 -16.93 5.10
C LEU A 7 12.78 -16.17 3.77
N LEU A 8 13.39 -16.73 2.72
CA LEU A 8 13.36 -16.15 1.37
C LEU A 8 11.96 -16.08 0.78
N VAL A 9 11.16 -17.13 0.97
CA VAL A 9 9.75 -17.16 0.52
C VAL A 9 8.92 -16.13 1.28
N ILE A 10 9.09 -16.04 2.59
CA ILE A 10 8.38 -15.05 3.42
C ILE A 10 8.76 -13.62 3.00
N ALA A 11 10.05 -13.35 2.82
CA ALA A 11 10.53 -12.05 2.35
C ALA A 11 9.98 -11.70 0.96
N GLY A 12 9.98 -12.66 0.04
CA GLY A 12 9.40 -12.50 -1.30
C GLY A 12 7.91 -12.17 -1.26
N ALA A 13 7.14 -12.83 -0.38
CA ALA A 13 5.72 -12.56 -0.21
C ALA A 13 5.46 -11.13 0.31
N PHE A 14 6.28 -10.65 1.27
CA PHE A 14 6.18 -9.27 1.75
C PHE A 14 6.53 -8.25 0.66
N ILE A 15 7.61 -8.47 -0.10
CA ILE A 15 8.02 -7.59 -1.19
C ILE A 15 6.95 -7.55 -2.28
N PHE A 16 6.40 -8.70 -2.66
CA PHE A 16 5.32 -8.78 -3.63
C PHE A 16 4.07 -8.03 -3.16
N SER A 17 3.71 -8.19 -1.89
CA SER A 17 2.58 -7.47 -1.29
C SER A 17 2.82 -5.96 -1.29
N ALA A 18 4.02 -5.52 -0.91
CA ALA A 18 4.43 -4.13 -0.97
C ALA A 18 4.36 -3.54 -2.40
N LEU A 19 4.71 -4.33 -3.42
CA LEU A 19 4.64 -3.90 -4.82
C LEU A 19 3.20 -3.79 -5.36
N ASN A 20 2.26 -4.57 -4.81
CA ASN A 20 0.90 -4.70 -5.35
C ASN A 20 -0.16 -3.94 -4.54
N TYR A 21 0.12 -3.53 -3.32
CA TYR A 21 -0.85 -2.86 -2.45
C TYR A 21 -0.33 -1.55 -1.85
N HIS A 22 -1.24 -0.59 -1.73
CA HIS A 22 -1.11 0.60 -0.90
C HIS A 22 -1.70 0.30 0.48
N PHE A 23 -0.90 0.49 1.51
CA PHE A 23 -1.27 0.40 2.92
C PHE A 23 -1.47 1.82 3.45
N ILE A 24 -2.73 2.21 3.65
CA ILE A 24 -3.11 3.56 3.98
C ILE A 24 -3.56 3.61 5.43
N LEU A 25 -2.83 4.38 6.24
CA LEU A 25 -3.16 4.63 7.63
C LEU A 25 -4.05 5.87 7.74
N MET A 26 -5.28 5.69 8.23
CA MET A 26 -6.24 6.76 8.49
C MET A 26 -6.38 6.97 10.00
N ASP A 27 -7.13 8.00 10.42
CA ASP A 27 -7.26 8.37 11.84
C ASP A 27 -7.85 7.26 12.72
N LYS A 28 -8.80 6.49 12.19
CA LYS A 28 -9.54 5.45 12.93
C LYS A 28 -9.42 4.06 12.33
N ASN A 29 -8.83 3.93 11.15
CA ASN A 29 -8.77 2.65 10.45
C ASN A 29 -7.54 2.54 9.54
N PHE A 30 -7.33 1.32 9.06
CA PHE A 30 -6.30 0.98 8.10
C PHE A 30 -6.99 0.46 6.83
N LYS A 31 -6.63 1.01 5.68
CA LYS A 31 -7.20 0.62 4.38
C LYS A 31 -6.11 0.06 3.49
N ILE A 32 -6.45 -1.00 2.76
CA ILE A 32 -5.56 -1.63 1.77
C ILE A 32 -6.18 -1.41 0.40
N LEU A 33 -5.40 -0.87 -0.54
CA LEU A 33 -5.85 -0.58 -1.89
C LEU A 33 -4.91 -1.24 -2.90
N LYS A 34 -5.45 -1.99 -3.86
CA LYS A 34 -4.62 -2.62 -4.91
C LYS A 34 -4.05 -1.55 -5.84
N LYS A 35 -2.75 -1.63 -6.13
CA LYS A 35 -2.07 -0.74 -7.07
C LYS A 35 -2.46 -1.07 -8.50
N VAL A 36 -2.52 -0.05 -9.36
CA VAL A 36 -2.73 -0.22 -10.80
C VAL A 36 -1.50 -0.81 -11.48
N ASN A 37 -0.31 -0.38 -11.04
CA ASN A 37 0.98 -0.83 -11.57
C ASN A 37 1.85 -1.38 -10.43
N LEU A 38 2.71 -2.36 -10.74
CA LEU A 38 3.73 -2.86 -9.81
C LEU A 38 4.76 -1.76 -9.52
N THR A 39 4.75 -1.23 -8.31
CA THR A 39 5.66 -0.15 -7.91
C THR A 39 5.84 -0.11 -6.41
N PHE A 40 7.00 0.33 -5.93
CA PHE A 40 7.22 0.61 -4.50
C PHE A 40 6.72 1.99 -4.09
N SER A 41 6.31 2.82 -5.04
CA SER A 41 5.81 4.16 -4.76
C SER A 41 4.50 4.11 -3.97
N HIS A 42 4.41 4.97 -2.95
CA HIS A 42 3.23 5.13 -2.10
C HIS A 42 2.73 3.81 -1.49
N THR A 43 3.66 2.90 -1.14
CA THR A 43 3.30 1.62 -0.49
C THR A 43 2.72 1.83 0.90
N PHE A 44 3.32 2.72 1.70
CA PHE A 44 2.78 3.09 3.01
C PHE A 44 2.42 4.58 2.96
N VAL A 45 1.14 4.89 3.18
CA VAL A 45 0.61 6.24 3.07
C VAL A 45 -0.03 6.64 4.39
N ASP A 46 0.51 7.67 5.03
CA ASP A 46 -0.11 8.27 6.20
C ASP A 46 -1.09 9.36 5.78
N ALA A 47 -2.37 9.11 6.02
CA ALA A 47 -3.48 9.97 5.67
C ALA A 47 -4.22 10.52 6.90
N ARG A 48 -3.61 10.46 8.08
CA ARG A 48 -4.19 10.98 9.33
C ARG A 48 -4.28 12.51 9.33
N GLY A 49 -5.33 13.04 9.96
CA GLY A 49 -5.61 14.46 10.11
C GLY A 49 -5.65 15.21 8.77
N ALA A 50 -4.97 16.36 8.71
CA ALA A 50 -4.94 17.22 7.52
C ALA A 50 -4.25 16.57 6.30
N LYS A 51 -3.55 15.45 6.47
CA LYS A 51 -2.87 14.75 5.35
C LYS A 51 -3.84 13.96 4.47
N LYS A 52 -5.10 13.77 4.89
CA LYS A 52 -6.13 13.08 4.10
C LYS A 52 -6.31 13.67 2.71
N PHE A 53 -6.20 15.00 2.56
CA PHE A 53 -6.28 15.68 1.27
C PHE A 53 -5.19 15.23 0.28
N LYS A 54 -4.01 14.82 0.77
CA LYS A 54 -2.91 14.32 -0.07
C LYS A 54 -3.27 13.02 -0.79
N LEU A 55 -4.24 12.24 -0.29
CA LEU A 55 -4.74 11.05 -0.99
C LEU A 55 -5.41 11.38 -2.32
N PHE A 56 -6.15 12.49 -2.35
CA PHE A 56 -6.88 12.95 -3.53
C PHE A 56 -6.04 13.81 -4.47
N LEU A 57 -4.82 14.17 -4.07
CA LEU A 57 -3.85 14.87 -4.90
C LEU A 57 -2.87 13.90 -5.56
N ASN A 58 -2.84 12.64 -5.14
CA ASN A 58 -1.93 11.65 -5.67
C ASN A 58 -2.56 10.88 -6.85
N PRO A 59 -2.08 11.08 -8.09
CA PRO A 59 -2.67 10.45 -9.27
C PRO A 59 -2.61 8.92 -9.22
N SER A 60 -1.60 8.33 -8.57
CA SER A 60 -1.50 6.87 -8.43
C SER A 60 -2.60 6.31 -7.52
N LEU A 61 -2.92 7.01 -6.42
CA LEU A 61 -3.97 6.59 -5.49
C LEU A 61 -5.38 6.82 -6.07
N ILE A 62 -5.56 7.91 -6.83
CA ILE A 62 -6.81 8.19 -7.55
C ILE A 62 -7.06 7.09 -8.59
N LYS A 63 -6.05 6.76 -9.41
CA LYS A 63 -6.15 5.67 -10.40
C LYS A 63 -6.40 4.31 -9.77
N ALA A 64 -5.85 4.08 -8.58
CA ALA A 64 -6.10 2.89 -7.78
C ALA A 64 -7.52 2.85 -7.17
N GLY A 65 -8.32 3.91 -7.31
CA GLY A 65 -9.71 3.93 -6.89
C GLY A 65 -9.93 4.36 -5.44
N ILE A 66 -9.02 5.14 -4.84
CA ILE A 66 -9.14 5.56 -3.43
C ILE A 66 -10.46 6.27 -3.09
N LYS A 67 -11.11 6.91 -4.08
CA LYS A 67 -12.42 7.54 -3.94
C LYS A 67 -13.55 6.56 -3.59
N ASN A 68 -13.45 5.31 -4.05
CA ASN A 68 -14.49 4.29 -3.82
C ASN A 68 -14.30 3.56 -2.49
N VAL A 69 -13.11 3.71 -1.88
CA VAL A 69 -12.68 2.93 -0.73
C VAL A 69 -12.71 3.77 0.54
N LEU A 70 -12.80 5.10 0.45
CA LEU A 70 -12.76 6.03 1.59
C LEU A 70 -14.09 6.15 2.33
#